data_AF-A0A4R1RV68-F1
#
_entry.id   AF-A0A4R1RV68-F1
#
_cell.length_a   1.000
_cell.length_b   1.000
_cell.length_c   1.000
_cell.angle_alpha   90.00
_cell.angle_beta   90.00
_cell.angle_gamma   90.00
#
_symmetry.space_group_name_H-M   'P 1'
#
loop_
_entity.id
_entity.type
_entity.pdbx_description
1 polymer ?
#
loop_
_entity_poly.entity_id
_entity_poly.type
_entity_poly.pdbx_seq_one_letter_code
_entity_poly.pdbx_strand_id
1 'polypeptide(L)'
;MRQRLCRVCRCWHDTDQPWPHNCIGHFGERGPRSDAIPLPQLIRDGMDPLLHHGNGLYYDSKSSFRRATKEGGWVEVGNEKQTDTRWVDPVTADDVGQAINMVNQGYKPEIHGTASEGWSDGA
;
A
#
# COMPACT_ATOMS: atom_id res chain seq x y z
N MET A 1 -16.55 25.81 -18.79
CA MET A 1 -15.82 24.66 -19.36
C MET A 1 -15.09 23.94 -18.25
N ARG A 2 -15.50 22.72 -17.93
CA ARG A 2 -14.78 21.87 -16.97
C ARG A 2 -13.85 20.96 -17.78
N GLN A 3 -12.58 20.89 -17.40
CA GLN A 3 -11.61 20.04 -18.06
C GLN A 3 -11.09 18.97 -17.10
N ARG A 4 -10.69 17.83 -17.65
CA ARG A 4 -10.15 16.68 -16.93
C ARG A 4 -8.82 16.25 -17.56
N LEU A 5 -7.79 16.08 -16.74
CA LEU A 5 -6.48 15.62 -17.18
C LEU A 5 -6.46 14.09 -17.30
N CYS A 6 -6.12 13.57 -18.48
CA CYS A 6 -5.87 12.14 -18.64
C CYS A 6 -4.47 11.79 -18.14
N ARG A 7 -4.35 10.84 -17.20
CA ARG A 7 -3.05 10.43 -16.64
C ARG A 7 -2.18 9.62 -17.60
N VAL A 8 -2.78 9.07 -18.66
CA VAL A 8 -2.07 8.21 -19.63
C VAL A 8 -1.53 9.02 -20.80
N CYS A 9 -2.40 9.75 -21.51
CA CYS A 9 -1.94 10.59 -22.63
C CYS A 9 -1.42 11.97 -22.17
N ARG A 10 -1.61 12.34 -20.90
CA ARG A 10 -1.20 13.63 -20.29
C ARG A 10 -1.83 14.87 -20.94
N CYS A 11 -2.92 14.70 -21.68
CA CYS A 11 -3.69 15.79 -22.28
C CYS A 11 -4.92 16.17 -21.45
N TRP A 12 -5.36 17.42 -21.61
CA TRP A 12 -6.62 17.91 -21.06
C TRP A 12 -7.77 17.60 -22.02
N HIS A 13 -8.85 17.06 -21.47
CA HIS A 13 -10.08 16.78 -22.22
C HIS A 13 -11.25 17.55 -21.63
N ASP A 14 -12.20 17.92 -22.47
CA ASP A 14 -13.45 18.52 -22.02
C ASP A 14 -14.30 17.47 -21.28
N THR A 15 -14.93 17.86 -20.17
CA THR A 15 -15.88 17.00 -19.46
C THR A 15 -17.17 16.79 -20.24
N ASP A 16 -17.54 17.78 -21.04
CA ASP A 16 -18.83 17.84 -21.73
C ASP A 16 -18.81 17.02 -23.04
N GLN A 17 -17.62 16.59 -23.46
CA GLN A 17 -17.43 15.71 -24.62
C GLN A 17 -17.25 14.24 -24.19
N PRO A 18 -17.68 13.27 -25.02
CA PRO A 18 -17.36 11.87 -24.82
C PRO A 18 -15.85 11.65 -24.69
N TRP A 19 -15.47 10.65 -23.91
CA TRP A 19 -14.06 10.35 -23.71
C TRP A 19 -13.44 9.85 -25.02
N PRO A 20 -12.25 10.36 -25.44
CA PRO A 20 -11.59 9.89 -26.65
C PRO A 20 -11.41 8.37 -26.66
N HIS A 21 -11.64 7.73 -27.80
CA HIS A 21 -11.62 6.26 -27.93
C HIS A 21 -10.28 5.64 -27.47
N ASN A 22 -9.16 6.34 -27.71
CA ASN A 22 -7.83 5.93 -27.26
C ASN A 22 -7.63 6.05 -25.74
N CYS A 23 -8.51 6.74 -25.02
CA CYS A 23 -8.36 6.99 -23.59
C CYS A 23 -9.54 6.43 -22.76
N ILE A 24 -10.58 5.89 -23.40
CA ILE A 24 -11.84 5.46 -22.79
C ILE A 24 -11.64 4.35 -21.76
N GLY A 25 -10.69 3.44 -22.00
CA GLY A 25 -10.37 2.32 -21.11
C GLY A 25 -9.57 2.71 -19.87
N HIS A 26 -8.99 3.91 -19.80
CA HIS A 26 -8.18 4.33 -18.64
C HIS A 26 -9.02 4.80 -17.45
N PHE A 27 -10.23 5.25 -17.75
CA PHE A 27 -11.24 5.65 -16.77
C PHE A 27 -12.46 4.74 -16.86
N GLY A 28 -12.27 3.46 -17.22
CA GLY A 28 -13.28 2.45 -16.95
C GLY A 28 -13.73 2.58 -15.50
N GLU A 29 -15.03 2.39 -15.26
CA GLU A 29 -15.62 2.49 -13.92
C GLU A 29 -14.69 1.77 -12.95
N ARG A 30 -14.08 2.54 -12.02
CA ARG A 30 -13.33 1.93 -10.94
C ARG A 30 -14.32 0.97 -10.30
N GLY A 31 -13.98 -0.32 -10.31
CA GLY A 31 -14.81 -1.36 -9.71
C GLY A 31 -15.35 -0.85 -8.38
N PRO A 32 -16.61 -1.17 -8.07
CA PRO A 32 -17.36 -0.47 -7.05
C PRO A 32 -16.51 -0.32 -5.79
N ARG A 33 -16.22 0.93 -5.41
CA ARG A 33 -15.75 1.20 -4.04
C ARG A 33 -16.77 0.61 -3.08
N SER A 34 -16.45 0.49 -1.80
CA SER A 34 -17.41 0.03 -0.78
C SER A 34 -18.73 0.85 -0.71
N ASP A 35 -18.84 1.92 -1.51
CA ASP A 35 -20.02 2.75 -1.75
C ASP A 35 -20.97 2.15 -2.82
N ALA A 36 -20.48 1.24 -3.65
CA ALA A 36 -21.18 0.64 -4.78
C ALA A 36 -21.31 -0.90 -4.67
N ILE A 37 -20.71 -1.52 -3.64
CA ILE A 37 -21.11 -2.84 -3.15
C ILE A 37 -21.77 -2.63 -1.78
N PRO A 38 -23.00 -3.10 -1.53
CA PRO A 38 -23.66 -2.99 -0.23
C PRO A 38 -23.02 -3.94 0.79
N LEU A 39 -21.78 -3.64 1.18
CA LEU A 39 -21.04 -4.33 2.23
C LEU A 39 -21.00 -3.41 3.47
N PRO A 40 -21.20 -3.94 4.67
CA PRO A 40 -21.05 -3.14 5.89
C PRO A 40 -19.61 -2.66 6.03
N GLN A 41 -19.42 -1.34 6.13
CA GLN A 41 -18.12 -0.73 6.39
C GLN A 41 -17.89 -0.67 7.90
N LEU A 42 -16.95 -1.45 8.41
CA LEU A 42 -16.57 -1.40 9.83
C LEU A 42 -15.36 -0.50 10.02
N ILE A 43 -15.57 0.65 10.67
CA ILE A 43 -14.50 1.55 11.10
C ILE A 43 -14.22 1.32 12.59
N ARG A 44 -13.02 0.85 12.92
CA ARG A 44 -12.57 0.71 14.31
C ARG A 44 -11.87 1.99 14.77
N ASP A 45 -12.66 2.94 15.24
CA ASP A 45 -12.14 4.24 15.69
C ASP A 45 -11.75 4.28 17.17
N GLY A 46 -12.28 3.35 17.98
CA GLY A 46 -11.98 3.27 19.41
C GLY A 46 -10.51 3.00 19.71
N MET A 47 -10.04 3.58 20.81
CA MET A 47 -8.74 3.38 21.43
C MET A 47 -8.85 3.49 22.95
N ASP A 48 -7.88 2.95 23.68
CA ASP A 48 -7.78 3.22 25.12
C ASP A 48 -7.63 4.73 25.35
N PRO A 49 -8.20 5.29 26.44
CA PRO A 49 -8.12 6.71 26.72
C PRO A 49 -6.67 7.20 26.76
N LEU A 50 -6.31 8.10 25.84
CA LEU A 50 -4.98 8.68 25.73
C LEU A 50 -5.04 10.19 25.98
N LEU A 51 -4.11 10.68 26.80
CA LEU A 51 -3.91 12.11 27.02
C LEU A 51 -3.21 12.73 25.79
N HIS A 52 -3.84 13.73 25.19
CA HIS A 52 -3.24 14.48 24.08
C HIS A 52 -2.32 15.58 24.60
N HIS A 53 -1.02 15.44 24.38
CA HIS A 53 0.00 16.31 24.96
C HIS A 53 -0.08 17.78 24.55
N GLY A 54 -0.62 18.08 23.35
CA GLY A 54 -0.74 19.47 22.87
C GLY A 54 -1.83 20.29 23.57
N ASN A 55 -2.89 19.65 24.08
CA ASN A 55 -4.06 20.36 24.64
C ASN A 55 -4.49 19.87 26.03
N GLY A 56 -3.88 18.79 26.55
CA GLY A 56 -4.15 18.27 27.89
C GLY A 56 -5.48 17.53 28.05
N LEU A 57 -6.17 17.19 26.95
CA LEU A 57 -7.45 16.49 26.98
C LEU A 57 -7.29 14.99 26.71
N TYR A 58 -8.16 14.19 27.31
CA TYR A 58 -8.23 12.75 27.04
C TYR A 58 -9.12 12.46 25.83
N TYR A 59 -8.70 11.52 24.99
CA TYR A 59 -9.46 11.03 23.84
C TYR A 59 -9.50 9.50 23.84
N ASP A 60 -10.66 8.94 23.52
CA ASP A 60 -10.94 7.51 23.34
C ASP A 60 -11.20 7.14 21.86
N SER A 61 -11.07 8.12 20.96
CA SER A 61 -11.26 7.99 19.52
C SER A 61 -10.02 8.49 18.76
N LYS A 62 -9.51 7.67 17.84
CA LYS A 62 -8.33 8.01 17.01
C LYS A 62 -8.63 9.19 16.09
N SER A 63 -9.83 9.24 15.52
CA SER A 63 -10.24 10.35 14.64
C SER A 63 -10.33 11.67 15.40
N SER A 64 -10.84 11.65 16.64
CA SER A 64 -10.91 12.84 17.49
C SER A 64 -9.53 13.35 17.91
N PHE A 65 -8.61 12.44 18.28
CA PHE A 65 -7.23 12.77 18.60
C PHE A 65 -6.54 13.46 17.42
N ARG A 66 -6.59 12.85 16.23
CA ARG A 66 -6.03 13.40 14.98
C ARG A 66 -6.60 14.76 14.60
N ARG A 67 -7.90 14.95 14.81
CA ARG A 67 -8.57 16.23 14.54
C ARG A 67 -8.02 17.31 15.47
N ALA A 68 -7.93 17.04 16.76
CA ALA A 68 -7.34 17.94 17.74
C ALA A 68 -5.87 18.25 17.40
N THR A 69 -5.11 17.24 16.96
CA THR A 69 -3.73 17.41 16.51
C THR A 69 -3.62 18.41 15.37
N LYS A 70 -4.47 18.23 14.35
CA LYS A 70 -4.50 19.09 13.15
C LYS A 70 -4.99 20.50 13.44
N GLU A 71 -6.01 20.65 14.29
CA GLU A 71 -6.56 21.97 14.68
C GLU A 71 -5.54 22.80 15.47
N GLY A 72 -4.69 22.16 16.28
CA GLY A 72 -3.57 22.82 16.96
C GLY A 72 -2.36 23.11 16.07
N GLY A 73 -2.39 22.75 14.79
CA GLY A 73 -1.25 22.92 13.88
C GLY A 73 -0.07 21.99 14.18
N TRP A 74 -0.31 20.89 14.89
CA TRP A 74 0.73 19.91 15.25
C TRP A 74 0.82 18.78 14.23
N VAL A 75 1.92 18.02 14.30
CA VAL A 75 2.20 16.89 13.42
C VAL A 75 2.33 15.63 14.26
N GLU A 76 1.62 14.57 13.88
CA GLU A 76 1.79 13.23 14.47
C GLU A 76 3.09 12.60 13.96
N VAL A 77 3.99 12.24 14.86
CA VAL A 77 5.25 11.53 14.57
C VAL A 77 5.10 10.06 15.00
N GLY A 78 5.72 9.14 14.26
CA GLY A 78 5.64 7.69 14.53
C GLY A 78 4.50 6.98 13.80
N ASN A 79 3.72 7.71 12.99
CA ASN A 79 2.70 7.16 12.11
C ASN A 79 3.19 7.06 10.65
N GLU A 80 4.50 7.11 10.43
CA GLU A 80 5.09 6.94 9.11
C GLU A 80 4.89 5.48 8.66
N LYS A 81 4.57 5.30 7.38
CA LYS A 81 4.48 3.96 6.82
C LYS A 81 5.89 3.38 6.74
N GLN A 82 6.17 2.33 7.52
CA GLN A 82 7.38 1.54 7.32
C GLN A 82 7.36 1.00 5.89
N THR A 83 8.21 1.58 5.05
CA THR A 83 8.41 1.11 3.68
C THR A 83 9.61 0.20 3.73
N ASP A 84 9.39 -1.07 3.41
CA ASP A 84 10.48 -1.98 3.15
C ASP A 84 11.11 -1.57 1.81
N THR A 85 12.28 -0.94 1.90
CA THR A 85 13.08 -0.56 0.71
C THR A 85 14.04 -1.66 0.30
N ARG A 86 13.94 -2.87 0.88
CA ARG A 86 14.78 -3.99 0.44
C ARG A 86 14.47 -4.27 -1.02
N TRP A 87 15.52 -4.16 -1.83
CA TRP A 87 15.50 -4.63 -3.19
C TRP A 87 15.44 -6.15 -3.15
N VAL A 88 14.31 -6.72 -3.58
CA VAL A 88 14.21 -8.16 -3.82
C VAL A 88 14.55 -8.36 -5.28
N ASP A 89 15.58 -9.15 -5.57
CA ASP A 89 15.85 -9.52 -6.95
C ASP A 89 14.61 -10.23 -7.51
N PRO A 90 14.03 -9.71 -8.60
CA PRO A 90 12.79 -10.26 -9.12
C PRO A 90 13.06 -11.65 -9.69
N VAL A 91 12.50 -12.67 -9.05
CA VAL A 91 12.46 -14.03 -9.61
C VAL A 91 11.44 -14.03 -10.74
N THR A 92 11.90 -14.28 -11.96
CA THR A 92 11.04 -14.35 -13.15
C THR A 92 10.49 -15.77 -13.35
N ALA A 93 9.47 -15.91 -14.21
CA ALA A 93 8.96 -17.23 -14.58
C ALA A 93 10.01 -18.08 -15.32
N ASP A 94 10.91 -17.43 -16.05
CA ASP A 94 12.01 -18.11 -16.75
C ASP A 94 13.02 -18.68 -15.75
N ASP A 95 13.33 -17.94 -14.68
CA ASP A 95 14.21 -18.42 -13.60
C ASP A 95 13.64 -19.67 -12.92
N VAL A 96 12.31 -19.67 -12.69
CA VAL A 96 11.60 -20.85 -12.14
C VAL A 96 11.67 -22.03 -13.12
N GLY A 97 11.45 -21.78 -14.42
CA GLY A 97 11.55 -22.81 -15.46
C GLY A 97 12.95 -23.42 -15.56
N GLN A 98 13.99 -22.58 -15.50
CA GLN A 98 15.38 -23.02 -15.49
C GLN A 98 15.69 -23.85 -14.24
N ALA A 99 15.27 -23.39 -13.06
CA ALA A 99 15.46 -24.12 -11.82
C ALA A 99 14.80 -25.52 -11.86
N ILE A 100 13.59 -25.63 -12.39
CA ILE A 100 12.89 -26.91 -12.57
C ILE A 100 13.69 -27.84 -13.52
N ASN A 101 14.21 -27.31 -14.62
CA ASN A 101 15.02 -28.09 -15.56
C ASN A 101 16.31 -28.60 -14.92
N MET A 102 16.98 -27.79 -14.10
CA MET A 102 18.18 -28.20 -13.38
C MET A 102 17.87 -29.36 -12.42
N VAL A 103 16.78 -29.26 -11.66
CA VAL A 103 16.34 -30.34 -10.75
C VAL A 103 16.05 -31.63 -11.54
N ASN A 104 15.38 -31.53 -12.69
CA ASN A 104 15.12 -32.68 -13.56
C ASN A 104 16.41 -33.31 -14.13
N GLN A 105 17.47 -32.51 -14.30
CA GLN A 105 18.80 -32.96 -14.72
C GLN A 105 19.63 -33.51 -13.55
N GLY A 106 19.05 -33.61 -12.35
CA GLY A 106 19.70 -34.18 -11.17
C GLY A 106 20.49 -33.18 -10.33
N TYR A 107 20.37 -31.87 -10.60
CA TYR A 107 20.94 -30.83 -9.74
C TYR A 107 20.30 -30.90 -8.35
N LYS A 108 21.13 -30.88 -7.31
CA LYS A 108 20.71 -30.75 -5.91
C LYS A 108 21.35 -29.47 -5.35
N PRO A 109 20.57 -28.47 -4.94
CA PRO A 109 21.14 -27.25 -4.37
C PRO A 109 21.86 -27.56 -3.06
N GLU A 110 22.95 -26.84 -2.80
CA GLU A 110 23.60 -26.86 -1.49
C GLU A 110 22.63 -26.30 -0.45
N ILE A 111 22.35 -27.10 0.58
CA ILE A 111 21.52 -26.68 1.70
C ILE A 111 22.44 -25.89 2.63
N HIS A 112 22.43 -24.56 2.50
CA HIS A 112 22.97 -23.71 3.56
C HIS A 112 22.01 -23.77 4.76
N GLY A 113 22.56 -23.98 5.96
CA GLY A 113 21.82 -24.33 7.18
C GLY A 113 20.55 -23.52 7.39
N THR A 114 19.50 -24.18 7.86
CA THR A 114 18.24 -23.52 8.19
C THR A 114 18.42 -22.69 9.47
N ALA A 115 17.62 -21.62 9.64
CA ALA A 115 17.66 -20.76 10.84
C ALA A 115 17.49 -21.51 12.18
N SER A 116 17.11 -22.80 12.15
CA SER A 116 17.09 -23.71 13.30
C SER A 116 18.48 -24.13 13.80
N GLU A 117 19.54 -23.94 13.02
CA GLU A 117 20.91 -24.38 13.36
C GLU A 117 21.76 -23.30 14.05
N GLY A 118 21.17 -22.12 14.32
CA GLY A 118 21.83 -21.01 14.98
C GLY A 118 22.70 -20.19 14.03
N TRP A 119 22.73 -18.88 14.25
CA TRP A 119 23.69 -17.99 13.58
C TRP A 119 25.05 -18.31 14.19
N SER A 120 25.98 -18.83 13.38
CA SER A 120 27.36 -18.95 13.84
C SER A 120 27.97 -17.56 13.91
N ASP A 121 28.33 -17.14 15.13
CA ASP A 121 29.04 -15.89 15.38
C ASP A 121 30.42 -15.95 14.70
N GLY A 122 30.51 -15.33 13.52
CA GLY A 122 31.78 -15.13 12.82
C GLY A 122 32.62 -14.08 13.54
N ALA A 123 33.73 -14.52 14.10
CA ALA A 123 34.81 -13.72 14.66
C ALA A 123 35.60 -12.95 13.59
#